data_AF-A0A5D0RJE3-F1
#
_entry.id   AF-A0A5D0RJE3-F1
#
_cell.length_a   1.000
_cell.length_b   1.000
_cell.length_c   1.000
_cell.angle_alpha   90.00
_cell.angle_beta   90.00
_cell.angle_gamma   90.00
#
_symmetry.space_group_name_H-M   'P 1'
#
loop_
_entity.id
_entity.type
_entity.pdbx_description
1 polymer ?
#
loop_
_entity_poly.entity_id
_entity_poly.type
_entity_poly.pdbx_seq_one_letter_code
_entity_poly.pdbx_strand_id
1 'polypeptide(L)'
;MEMTDHDRLTDSELDALFDAGRDAAPVPSEALMVRIMADAEAEITRREGPRAPARRRGPFAGFLAGLGGWPALAGLATATVAGVWLGFSAPDSLNSLAGGLLLPDSATTATRYDLEDIVPGYGGLAALYEEG
;
A
#
# COMPACT_ATOMS: atom_id res chain seq x y z
N MET A 1 14.12 -22.27 -10.24
CA MET A 1 14.24 -22.59 -8.81
C MET A 1 12.88 -22.30 -8.21
N GLU A 2 12.05 -23.32 -8.17
CA GLU A 2 10.64 -23.28 -7.79
C GLU A 2 10.54 -23.16 -6.27
N MET A 3 9.97 -22.04 -5.80
CA MET A 3 9.83 -21.75 -4.38
C MET A 3 8.58 -22.47 -3.86
N THR A 4 8.76 -23.76 -3.57
CA THR A 4 7.97 -24.62 -2.67
C THR A 4 6.59 -24.09 -2.25
N ASP A 5 5.55 -24.51 -2.97
CA ASP A 5 4.21 -24.69 -2.41
C ASP A 5 4.30 -25.89 -1.46
N HIS A 6 4.39 -25.63 -0.16
CA HIS A 6 4.43 -26.66 0.87
C HIS A 6 3.32 -26.37 1.87
N ASP A 7 2.37 -27.32 1.95
CA ASP A 7 1.52 -27.60 3.10
C ASP A 7 0.53 -26.50 3.53
N ARG A 8 -0.36 -26.09 2.60
CA ARG A 8 -1.58 -25.39 2.99
C ARG A 8 -2.56 -26.38 3.60
N LEU A 9 -2.73 -26.31 4.92
CA LEU A 9 -3.80 -27.01 5.64
C LEU A 9 -5.15 -26.69 4.99
N THR A 10 -5.93 -27.74 4.76
CA THR A 10 -7.31 -27.61 4.31
C THR A 10 -8.18 -27.02 5.42
N ASP A 11 -9.29 -26.39 5.05
CA ASP A 11 -10.23 -25.78 6.00
C ASP A 11 -10.70 -26.77 7.08
N SER A 12 -10.94 -28.03 6.67
CA SER A 12 -11.31 -29.12 7.60
C SER A 12 -10.20 -29.51 8.59
N GLU A 13 -8.94 -29.44 8.18
CA GLU A 13 -7.81 -29.73 9.07
C GLU A 13 -7.60 -28.59 10.07
N LEU A 14 -7.83 -27.35 9.64
CA LEU A 14 -7.83 -26.18 10.53
C LEU A 14 -8.95 -26.27 11.56
N ASP A 15 -10.17 -26.63 11.15
CA ASP A 15 -11.29 -26.81 12.06
C ASP A 15 -10.99 -27.88 13.12
N ALA A 16 -10.42 -29.02 12.73
CA ALA A 16 -10.02 -30.07 13.65
C ALA A 16 -8.97 -29.59 14.68
N LEU A 17 -8.01 -28.76 14.26
CA LEU A 17 -7.03 -28.15 15.15
C LEU A 17 -7.68 -27.13 16.12
N PHE A 18 -8.64 -26.34 15.64
CA PHE A 18 -9.36 -25.40 16.49
C PHE A 18 -10.25 -26.10 17.52
N ASP A 19 -10.92 -27.19 17.14
CA ASP A 19 -11.73 -28.00 18.06
C ASP A 19 -10.84 -28.62 19.15
N ALA A 20 -9.71 -29.22 18.77
CA ALA A 20 -8.73 -29.73 19.74
C ALA A 20 -8.23 -28.63 20.70
N GLY A 21 -8.03 -27.41 20.20
CA GLY A 21 -7.63 -26.26 21.02
C GLY A 21 -8.72 -25.78 22.00
N ARG A 22 -10.01 -25.86 21.61
CA ARG A 22 -11.14 -25.50 22.47
C ARG A 22 -11.31 -26.49 23.61
N ASP A 23 -11.16 -27.78 23.34
CA ASP A 23 -11.27 -28.84 24.35
C ASP A 23 -10.14 -28.76 25.40
N ALA A 24 -8.97 -28.29 24.99
CA ALA A 24 -7.81 -28.09 25.86
C ALA A 24 -7.79 -26.73 26.58
N ALA A 25 -8.85 -25.92 26.47
CA ALA A 25 -8.86 -24.58 27.04
C ALA A 25 -8.82 -24.65 28.59
N PRO A 26 -7.82 -24.00 29.24
CA PRO A 26 -7.75 -23.99 30.68
C PRO A 26 -8.92 -23.19 31.27
N VAL A 27 -9.63 -23.78 32.23
CA VAL A 27 -10.72 -23.10 32.95
C VAL A 27 -10.10 -21.99 33.82
N PRO A 28 -10.53 -20.72 33.66
CA PRO A 28 -10.00 -19.63 34.48
C PRO A 28 -10.37 -19.84 35.95
N SER A 29 -9.44 -19.52 36.86
CA SER A 29 -9.71 -19.58 38.30
C SER A 29 -10.83 -18.62 38.70
N GLU A 30 -11.64 -18.98 39.68
CA GLU A 30 -12.72 -18.13 40.21
C GLU A 30 -12.18 -16.75 40.67
N ALA A 31 -11.03 -16.71 41.32
CA ALA A 31 -10.40 -15.47 41.76
C ALA A 31 -10.08 -14.51 40.60
N LEU A 32 -9.65 -15.05 39.46
CA LEU A 32 -9.42 -14.25 38.25
C LEU A 32 -10.74 -13.70 37.70
N MET A 33 -11.78 -14.52 37.64
CA MET A 33 -13.11 -14.09 37.17
C MET A 33 -13.67 -12.96 38.03
N VAL A 34 -13.57 -13.07 39.35
CA VAL A 34 -13.97 -11.99 40.29
C VAL A 34 -13.21 -10.70 39.99
N ARG A 35 -11.89 -10.78 39.76
CA ARG A 35 -11.09 -9.60 39.44
C ARG A 35 -11.46 -8.97 38.10
N ILE A 36 -11.74 -9.78 37.09
CA ILE A 36 -12.20 -9.30 35.77
C ILE A 36 -13.55 -8.59 35.91
N MET A 37 -14.50 -9.16 36.66
CA MET A 37 -15.81 -8.52 36.87
C MET A 37 -15.68 -7.18 37.60
N ALA A 38 -14.84 -7.11 38.63
CA ALA A 38 -14.57 -5.87 39.36
C ALA A 38 -13.90 -4.80 38.47
N ASP A 39 -12.95 -5.20 37.62
CA ASP A 39 -12.30 -4.30 36.67
C ASP A 39 -13.27 -3.82 35.58
N ALA A 40 -14.12 -4.71 35.08
CA ALA A 40 -15.14 -4.37 34.09
C ALA A 40 -16.15 -3.35 34.65
N GLU A 41 -16.61 -3.53 35.89
CA GLU A 41 -17.50 -2.58 36.55
C GLU A 41 -16.83 -1.22 36.74
N ALA A 42 -15.57 -1.20 37.21
CA ALA A 42 -14.81 0.03 37.34
C ALA A 42 -14.63 0.76 35.99
N GLU A 43 -14.42 0.04 34.91
CA GLU A 43 -14.28 0.60 33.57
C GLU A 43 -15.61 1.09 32.98
N ILE A 44 -16.72 0.41 33.25
CA ILE A 44 -18.07 0.88 32.90
C ILE A 44 -18.31 2.24 33.59
N THR A 45 -18.10 2.32 34.91
CA THR A 45 -18.25 3.58 35.65
C THR A 45 -17.31 4.67 35.13
N ARG A 46 -16.05 4.34 34.81
CA ARG A 46 -15.09 5.30 34.22
C ARG A 46 -15.60 5.86 32.89
N ARG A 47 -16.20 5.02 32.03
CA ARG A 47 -16.74 5.40 30.72
C ARG A 47 -18.07 6.15 30.79
N GLU A 48 -18.83 5.95 31.86
CA GLU A 48 -20.05 6.71 32.18
C GLU A 48 -19.75 8.08 32.77
N GLY A 49 -18.50 8.33 33.19
CA GLY A 49 -18.03 9.65 33.56
C GLY A 49 -18.26 10.69 32.44
N PRO A 50 -18.28 11.99 32.78
CA PRO A 50 -18.55 13.05 31.81
C PRO A 50 -17.61 12.92 30.60
N ARG A 51 -18.16 12.52 29.44
CA ARG A 51 -17.41 12.55 28.19
C ARG A 51 -17.03 14.02 27.95
N ALA A 52 -15.73 14.31 27.97
CA ALA A 52 -15.24 15.59 27.50
C ALA A 52 -15.88 15.86 26.13
N PRO A 53 -16.41 17.07 25.87
CA PRO A 53 -17.07 17.36 24.61
C PRO A 53 -16.11 16.98 23.49
N ALA A 54 -16.56 16.05 22.63
CA ALA A 54 -15.76 15.61 21.50
C ALA A 54 -15.37 16.86 20.71
N ARG A 55 -14.07 17.20 20.75
CA ARG A 55 -13.53 18.38 20.08
C ARG A 55 -13.99 18.29 18.63
N ARG A 56 -14.80 19.27 18.19
CA ARG A 56 -15.40 19.27 16.85
C ARG A 56 -14.31 19.05 15.82
N ARG A 57 -14.20 17.83 15.32
CA ARG A 57 -13.28 17.47 14.25
C ARG A 57 -13.79 18.18 13.00
N GLY A 58 -12.91 18.91 12.30
CA GLY A 58 -13.27 19.55 11.03
C GLY A 58 -13.81 18.53 10.04
N PRO A 59 -14.56 18.96 9.01
CA PRO A 59 -15.23 18.05 8.07
C PRO A 59 -14.28 17.03 7.43
N PHE A 60 -13.04 17.45 7.15
CA PHE A 60 -11.97 16.61 6.60
C PHE A 60 -11.53 15.50 7.57
N ALA A 61 -11.47 15.78 8.87
CA ALA A 61 -11.12 14.80 9.89
C ALA A 61 -12.25 13.76 10.12
N GLY A 62 -13.51 14.14 9.87
CA GLY A 62 -14.63 13.20 9.85
C GLY A 62 -14.58 12.25 8.65
N PHE A 63 -14.27 12.77 7.46
CA PHE A 63 -14.07 11.98 6.25
C PHE A 63 -12.91 10.97 6.41
N LEU A 64 -11.78 11.43 6.94
CA LEU A 64 -10.62 10.59 7.26
C LEU A 64 -10.92 9.52 8.30
N ALA A 65 -11.71 9.85 9.34
CA ALA A 65 -12.14 8.86 10.32
C ALA A 65 -13.05 7.79 9.68
N GLY A 66 -13.91 8.17 8.73
CA GLY A 66 -14.73 7.23 7.96
C GLY A 66 -13.94 6.29 7.04
N LEU A 67 -12.77 6.72 6.57
CA LEU A 67 -11.86 5.93 5.74
C LEU A 67 -10.91 5.01 6.54
N GLY A 68 -10.97 5.01 7.88
CA GLY A 68 -10.10 4.20 8.75
C GLY A 68 -9.06 5.00 9.54
N GLY A 69 -9.07 6.33 9.45
CA GLY A 69 -8.24 7.23 10.27
C GLY A 69 -6.78 7.30 9.83
N TRP A 70 -5.88 7.40 10.81
CA TRP A 70 -4.44 7.55 10.57
C TRP A 70 -3.79 6.37 9.80
N PRO A 71 -4.18 5.10 10.02
CA PRO A 71 -3.68 3.99 9.20
C PRO A 71 -3.98 4.15 7.70
N ALA A 72 -5.17 4.65 7.35
CA ALA A 72 -5.55 4.88 5.96
C ALA A 72 -4.69 5.97 5.30
N LEU A 73 -4.35 7.04 6.03
CA LEU A 73 -3.41 8.07 5.56
C LEU A 73 -1.99 7.52 5.36
N ALA A 74 -1.52 6.70 6.29
CA ALA A 74 -0.20 6.08 6.19
C ALA A 74 -0.11 5.16 4.95
N GLY A 75 -1.17 4.38 4.69
CA GLY A 75 -1.29 3.58 3.47
C GLY A 75 -1.28 4.43 2.20
N LEU A 76 -2.09 5.49 2.17
CA LEU A 76 -2.14 6.42 1.02
C LEU A 76 -0.77 7.06 0.74
N ALA A 77 -0.09 7.54 1.78
CA ALA A 77 1.25 8.14 1.64
C ALA A 77 2.29 7.13 1.15
N THR A 78 2.22 5.88 1.63
CA THR A 78 3.12 4.82 1.16
C THR A 78 2.85 4.47 -0.30
N ALA A 79 1.58 4.38 -0.70
CA ALA A 79 1.17 4.11 -2.07
C ALA A 79 1.60 5.23 -3.04
N THR A 80 1.53 6.51 -2.64
CA THR A 80 2.00 7.62 -3.47
C THR A 80 3.51 7.60 -3.64
N VAL A 81 4.27 7.36 -2.56
CA VAL A 81 5.73 7.21 -2.63
C VAL A 81 6.12 6.02 -3.52
N ALA A 82 5.44 4.88 -3.36
CA ALA A 82 5.66 3.71 -4.20
C ALA A 82 5.33 3.99 -5.68
N GLY A 83 4.24 4.70 -5.96
CA GLY A 83 3.86 5.10 -7.31
C GLY A 83 4.88 6.04 -7.96
N VAL A 84 5.39 7.02 -7.21
CA VAL A 84 6.46 7.93 -7.69
C VAL A 84 7.75 7.17 -7.96
N TRP A 85 8.14 6.25 -7.06
CA TRP A 85 9.32 5.42 -7.22
C TRP A 85 9.23 4.54 -8.48
N LEU A 86 8.12 3.83 -8.65
CA LEU A 86 7.88 2.96 -9.80
C LEU A 86 7.82 3.74 -11.13
N GLY A 87 7.20 4.93 -11.12
CA GLY A 87 7.11 5.80 -12.30
C GLY A 87 8.45 6.38 -12.73
N PHE A 88 9.37 6.60 -11.79
CA PHE A 88 10.71 7.11 -12.09
C PHE A 88 11.67 6.00 -12.53
N SER A 89 11.58 4.79 -11.96
CA SER A 89 12.64 3.78 -12.08
C SER A 89 12.45 2.74 -13.19
N ALA A 90 11.30 2.67 -13.87
CA ALA A 90 11.04 1.49 -14.70
C ALA A 90 10.22 1.72 -15.97
N PRO A 91 10.90 1.97 -17.10
CA PRO A 91 10.37 1.62 -18.41
C PRO A 91 10.52 0.12 -18.69
N ASP A 92 11.73 -0.44 -18.56
CA ASP A 92 12.03 -1.80 -19.07
C ASP A 92 11.71 -2.93 -18.07
N SER A 93 11.95 -2.73 -16.77
CA SER A 93 11.76 -3.78 -15.76
C SER A 93 10.28 -4.09 -15.48
N LEU A 94 9.39 -3.10 -15.58
CA LEU A 94 7.94 -3.29 -15.43
C LEU A 94 7.33 -3.99 -16.66
N ASN A 95 7.84 -3.74 -17.86
CA ASN A 95 7.40 -4.45 -19.07
C ASN A 95 7.78 -5.94 -19.02
N SER A 96 8.97 -6.25 -18.51
CA SER A 96 9.41 -7.65 -18.30
C SER A 96 8.54 -8.38 -17.26
N LEU A 97 8.22 -7.74 -16.13
CA LEU A 97 7.37 -8.32 -15.09
C LEU A 97 5.91 -8.49 -15.52
N ALA A 98 5.40 -7.60 -16.37
CA ALA A 98 4.06 -7.69 -16.93
C ALA A 98 3.96 -8.58 -18.18
N GLY A 99 5.00 -9.36 -18.48
CA GLY A 99 5.01 -10.30 -19.59
C GLY A 99 4.93 -9.65 -20.97
N GLY A 100 5.42 -8.42 -21.11
CA GLY A 100 5.38 -7.65 -22.36
C GLY A 100 4.00 -7.06 -22.70
N LEU A 101 3.03 -7.12 -21.79
CA LEU A 101 1.65 -6.69 -22.06
C LEU A 101 1.45 -5.16 -21.92
N LEU A 102 2.33 -4.48 -21.16
CA LEU A 102 2.12 -3.08 -20.78
C LEU A 102 2.66 -2.07 -21.81
N LEU A 103 3.72 -2.40 -22.55
CA LEU A 103 4.25 -1.54 -23.62
C LEU A 103 4.32 -2.33 -24.94
N PRO A 104 3.50 -2.00 -25.96
CA PRO A 104 3.77 -2.47 -27.31
C PRO A 104 5.09 -1.85 -27.82
N ASP A 105 5.90 -2.61 -28.55
CA ASP A 105 7.26 -2.26 -29.03
C ASP A 105 7.39 -0.89 -29.73
N SER A 106 6.26 -0.31 -30.18
CA SER A 106 6.18 1.03 -30.76
C SER A 106 6.39 2.16 -29.75
N ALA A 107 6.13 1.94 -28.46
CA ALA A 107 6.29 2.96 -27.42
C ALA A 107 7.77 3.29 -27.12
N THR A 108 8.66 2.30 -27.26
CA THR A 108 10.13 2.47 -27.08
C THR A 108 10.77 3.22 -28.25
N THR A 109 10.06 3.39 -29.37
CA THR A 109 10.58 4.09 -30.56
C THR A 109 10.35 5.61 -30.50
N ALA A 110 9.42 6.10 -29.68
CA ALA A 110 9.13 7.53 -29.56
C ALA A 110 10.27 8.35 -28.91
N THR A 111 11.19 7.69 -28.19
CA THR A 111 12.39 8.34 -27.62
C THR A 111 13.56 8.42 -28.61
N ARG A 112 13.41 7.93 -29.85
CA ARG A 112 14.42 8.01 -30.93
C ARG A 112 14.17 9.10 -31.97
N TYR A 113 13.17 9.97 -31.80
CA TYR A 113 13.13 11.19 -32.62
C TYR A 113 14.30 12.07 -32.19
N ASP A 114 15.35 12.01 -33.00
CA ASP A 114 16.65 12.66 -32.82
C ASP A 114 16.48 14.13 -32.47
N LEU A 115 17.11 14.56 -31.38
CA LEU A 115 17.35 15.98 -31.06
C LEU A 115 18.07 16.73 -32.19
N GLU A 116 18.63 15.99 -33.16
CA GLU A 116 19.33 16.49 -34.34
C GLU A 116 18.38 17.07 -35.39
N ASP A 117 17.09 16.71 -35.39
CA ASP A 117 16.09 17.20 -36.37
C ASP A 117 15.37 18.50 -35.93
N ILE A 118 15.67 19.00 -34.71
CA ILE A 118 15.07 20.24 -34.15
C ILE A 118 15.92 21.49 -34.40
N VAL A 119 17.16 21.36 -34.91
CA VAL A 119 18.00 22.53 -35.22
C VAL A 119 18.07 22.75 -36.72
N PRO A 120 17.48 23.84 -37.26
CA PRO A 120 17.76 24.26 -38.63
C PRO A 120 19.28 24.47 -38.78
N GLY A 121 19.93 23.62 -39.58
CA GLY A 121 21.37 23.61 -39.74
C GLY A 121 21.91 24.96 -40.20
N TYR A 122 22.73 25.60 -39.36
CA TYR A 122 23.56 26.76 -39.73
C TYR A 122 24.66 26.41 -40.76
N GLY A 123 24.77 25.14 -41.18
CA GLY A 123 25.74 24.67 -42.18
C GLY A 123 25.53 25.27 -43.58
N GLY A 124 24.33 25.77 -43.90
CA GLY A 124 24.08 26.45 -45.18
C GLY A 124 24.78 27.80 -45.33
N LEU A 125 25.18 28.45 -44.23
CA LEU A 125 25.85 29.75 -44.28
C LEU A 125 27.36 29.63 -44.57
N ALA A 126 27.99 28.49 -44.25
CA ALA A 126 29.40 28.26 -44.57
C ALA A 126 29.63 28.16 -46.09
N ALA A 127 28.67 27.55 -46.81
CA ALA A 127 28.72 27.43 -48.27
C ALA A 127 28.64 28.77 -49.02
N LEU A 128 28.11 29.83 -48.37
CA LEU A 128 28.01 31.17 -48.96
C LEU A 128 29.27 32.04 -48.76
N TYR A 129 30.22 31.60 -47.93
CA TYR A 129 31.51 32.29 -47.73
C TYR A 129 32.65 31.75 -48.59
N GLU A 130 32.42 30.63 -49.29
CA GLU A 130 33.44 29.96 -50.11
C GLU A 130 33.35 30.37 -51.61
N GLU A 131 32.32 31.13 -51.99
CA GLU A 131 32.24 31.84 -53.28
C GLU A 131 32.59 33.32 -53.09
N GLY A 132 33.88 33.62 -52.96
CA GLY A 132 34.47 34.96 -52.96
C GLY A 132 35.86 34.97 -53.55
#